data_AF-A0A3M1XWC8-F1
#
_entry.id   AF-A0A3M1XWC8-F1
#
_cell.length_a   1.000
_cell.length_b   1.000
_cell.length_c   1.000
_cell.angle_alpha   90.00
_cell.angle_beta   90.00
_cell.angle_gamma   90.00
#
_symmetry.space_group_name_H-M   'P 1'
#
loop_
_entity.id
_entity.type
_entity.pdbx_description
1 polymer ?
#
loop_
_entity_poly.entity_id
_entity_poly.type
_entity_poly.pdbx_seq_one_letter_code
_entity_poly.pdbx_strand_id
1 'polypeptide(L)'
;MKKPEPRLGIWAIALLTASLGIINLLSAVTPGLPARVAWLRTLFPFAVSAGSSLFTVISGFLLLSLATNLLRRKRLAWAIALVLASISTLSHLIKGLDYEESLLSTILVALLWGLRREFTARSDRPSVAQGVRVLIGALLFTLAYGTAGFFLMEQQYQTDFTLTQAIRQTLAMFFTLDRGGLVPVTPFGQFFARSIYIVGASTLLYAMFMLGRPVLLRDPASPEERQKAQAIVEKYGASSLAYLTLLPDKSYYFSPSQQSVIAYVPKGRGAVALGDPIGPEFDRLDAIAGFQRFCQENDWYPAFYQTQPE
;
A
#
# COMPACT_ATOMS: atom_id res chain seq x y z
N MET A 1 35.05 6.23 0.90
CA MET A 1 34.01 6.86 0.06
C MET A 1 32.65 6.65 0.73
N LYS A 2 32.04 7.70 1.29
CA LYS A 2 30.66 7.65 1.82
C LYS A 2 29.73 7.34 0.65
N LYS A 3 29.04 6.19 0.65
CA LYS A 3 27.96 5.95 -0.30
C LYS A 3 26.97 7.12 -0.18
N PRO A 4 26.53 7.75 -1.28
CA PRO A 4 25.53 8.79 -1.21
C PRO A 4 24.32 8.24 -0.45
N GLU A 5 23.82 9.00 0.53
CA GLU A 5 22.71 8.51 1.33
C GLU A 5 21.52 8.20 0.40
N PRO A 6 20.89 7.01 0.53
CA PRO A 6 19.79 6.58 -0.34
C PRO A 6 18.54 7.48 -0.25
N ARG A 7 18.58 8.52 0.61
CA ARG A 7 17.53 9.51 0.81
C ARG A 7 17.15 10.20 -0.52
N LEU A 8 18.12 10.67 -1.30
CA LEU A 8 17.83 11.39 -2.56
C LEU A 8 17.07 10.50 -3.56
N GLY A 9 17.45 9.23 -3.67
CA GLY A 9 16.77 8.26 -4.55
C GLY A 9 15.34 7.97 -4.13
N ILE A 10 15.06 7.87 -2.83
CA ILE A 10 13.71 7.63 -2.31
C ILE A 10 12.80 8.86 -2.53
N TRP A 11 13.32 10.07 -2.33
CA TRP A 11 12.59 11.30 -2.64
C TRP A 11 12.28 11.40 -4.14
N ALA A 12 13.25 11.07 -5.00
CA ALA A 12 13.03 11.03 -6.45
C ALA A 12 11.95 10.02 -6.84
N ILE A 13 11.98 8.80 -6.29
CA ILE A 13 10.93 7.78 -6.52
C ILE A 13 9.57 8.31 -6.10
N ALA A 14 9.46 8.90 -4.91
CA ALA A 14 8.18 9.42 -4.40
C ALA A 14 7.65 10.57 -5.27
N LEU A 15 8.51 11.51 -5.66
CA LEU A 15 8.17 12.61 -6.56
C LEU A 15 7.72 12.10 -7.93
N LEU A 16 8.46 11.19 -8.55
CA LEU A 16 8.09 10.60 -9.85
C LEU A 16 6.79 9.81 -9.77
N THR A 17 6.58 9.07 -8.68
CA THR A 17 5.32 8.34 -8.44
C THR A 17 4.15 9.32 -8.32
N ALA A 18 4.32 10.42 -7.58
CA ALA A 18 3.31 11.45 -7.43
C ALA A 18 3.03 12.16 -8.77
N SER A 19 4.07 12.54 -9.52
CA SER A 19 3.95 13.15 -10.83
C SER A 19 3.22 12.24 -11.82
N LEU A 20 3.59 10.96 -11.91
CA LEU A 20 2.88 9.98 -12.74
C LEU A 20 1.40 9.88 -12.33
N GLY A 21 1.13 9.92 -11.03
CA GLY A 21 -0.24 9.93 -10.50
C GLY A 21 -1.05 11.15 -10.92
N ILE A 22 -0.45 12.35 -10.83
CA ILE A 22 -1.06 13.61 -11.27
C ILE A 22 -1.31 13.58 -12.78
N ILE A 23 -0.33 13.13 -13.57
CA ILE A 23 -0.47 13.03 -15.02
C ILE A 23 -1.62 12.09 -15.38
N ASN A 24 -1.74 10.93 -14.74
CA ASN A 24 -2.87 10.03 -14.94
C ASN A 24 -4.22 10.72 -14.65
N LEU A 25 -4.32 11.50 -13.57
CA LEU A 25 -5.53 12.25 -13.25
C LEU A 25 -5.85 13.33 -14.29
N LEU A 26 -4.84 14.08 -14.74
CA LEU A 26 -4.98 15.11 -15.77
C LEU A 26 -5.36 14.51 -17.11
N SER A 27 -4.72 13.41 -17.52
CA SER A 27 -5.00 12.70 -18.77
C SER A 27 -6.39 12.06 -18.77
N ALA A 28 -6.95 11.74 -17.60
CA ALA A 28 -8.32 11.25 -17.52
C ALA A 28 -9.39 12.36 -17.72
N VAL A 29 -9.06 13.62 -17.39
CA VAL A 29 -9.96 14.78 -17.54
C VAL A 29 -9.75 15.50 -18.87
N THR A 30 -8.56 15.41 -19.45
CA THR A 30 -8.22 16.05 -20.72
C THR A 30 -8.77 15.22 -21.89
N PRO A 31 -9.67 15.77 -22.73
CA PRO A 31 -10.09 15.07 -23.95
C PRO A 31 -8.87 14.83 -24.84
N GLY A 32 -8.67 13.60 -25.30
CA GLY A 32 -7.55 13.28 -26.20
C GLY A 32 -7.58 14.18 -27.43
N LEU A 33 -6.44 14.79 -27.77
CA LEU A 33 -6.29 15.69 -28.91
C LEU A 33 -6.91 15.04 -30.18
N PRO A 34 -7.79 15.74 -30.92
CA PRO A 34 -8.54 15.16 -32.04
C PRO A 34 -7.66 14.47 -33.10
N ALA A 35 -6.45 15.00 -33.34
CA ALA A 35 -5.47 14.44 -34.27
C ALA A 35 -4.90 13.08 -33.83
N ARG A 36 -4.81 12.80 -32.52
CA ARG A 36 -4.33 11.53 -31.96
C ARG A 36 -5.43 10.46 -31.93
N VAL A 37 -6.69 10.88 -31.79
CA VAL A 37 -7.87 9.98 -31.75
C VAL A 37 -8.26 9.48 -33.16
N ALA A 38 -7.97 10.25 -34.21
CA ALA A 38 -8.31 9.89 -35.60
C ALA A 38 -7.54 8.64 -36.10
N TRP A 39 -6.25 8.52 -35.77
CA TRP A 39 -5.42 7.35 -36.12
C TRP A 39 -5.77 6.08 -35.33
N LEU A 40 -6.27 6.23 -34.10
CA LEU A 40 -6.72 5.10 -33.27
C LEU A 40 -8.00 4.46 -33.82
N ARG A 41 -8.95 5.26 -34.33
CA ARG A 41 -10.21 4.73 -34.89
C ARG A 41 -10.01 3.88 -36.15
N THR A 42 -8.91 4.07 -36.89
CA THR A 42 -8.59 3.31 -38.10
C THR A 42 -7.92 1.96 -37.83
N LEU A 43 -7.26 1.77 -36.69
CA LEU A 43 -6.58 0.52 -36.33
C LEU A 43 -7.28 -0.28 -35.21
N PHE A 44 -8.05 0.39 -34.34
CA PHE A 44 -8.81 -0.24 -33.26
C PHE A 44 -10.24 0.32 -33.23
N PRO A 45 -11.26 -0.42 -33.72
CA PRO A 45 -12.66 0.03 -33.76
C PRO A 45 -13.36 -0.15 -32.41
N PHE A 46 -12.71 0.25 -31.32
CA PHE A 46 -13.29 0.18 -29.98
C PHE A 46 -13.42 1.59 -29.40
N ALA A 47 -14.63 1.96 -29.00
CA ALA A 47 -14.84 3.17 -28.22
C ALA A 47 -14.07 3.05 -26.90
N VAL A 48 -13.26 4.06 -26.57
CA VAL A 48 -12.66 4.23 -25.24
C VAL A 48 -13.83 4.35 -24.25
N SER A 49 -14.19 3.25 -23.59
CA SER A 49 -15.36 3.18 -22.70
C SER A 49 -15.09 3.96 -21.42
N ALA A 50 -16.16 4.37 -20.73
CA ALA A 50 -16.09 5.03 -19.42
C ALA A 50 -15.24 4.27 -18.37
N GLY A 51 -15.11 2.94 -18.50
CA GLY A 51 -14.28 2.11 -17.63
C GLY A 51 -12.78 2.43 -17.74
N SER A 52 -12.30 2.77 -18.94
CA SER A 52 -10.89 3.09 -19.16
C SER A 52 -10.45 4.41 -18.50
N SER A 53 -11.33 5.42 -18.46
CA SER A 53 -11.06 6.69 -17.76
C SER A 53 -11.04 6.49 -16.25
N LEU A 54 -11.98 5.69 -15.70
CA LEU A 54 -12.03 5.38 -14.27
C LEU A 54 -10.79 4.60 -13.81
N PHE A 55 -10.31 3.64 -14.60
CA PHE A 55 -9.06 2.93 -14.30
C PHE A 55 -7.87 3.89 -14.20
N THR A 56 -7.75 4.83 -15.15
CA THR A 56 -6.68 5.84 -15.15
C THR A 56 -6.77 6.74 -13.92
N VAL A 57 -7.97 7.20 -13.53
CA VAL A 57 -8.18 8.00 -12.31
C VAL A 57 -7.80 7.23 -11.06
N ILE A 58 -8.28 6.00 -10.94
CA ILE A 58 -7.98 5.12 -9.80
C ILE A 58 -6.47 4.90 -9.72
N SER A 59 -5.83 4.50 -10.82
CA SER A 59 -4.37 4.32 -10.89
C SER A 59 -3.62 5.59 -10.47
N GLY A 60 -4.07 6.76 -10.94
CA GLY A 60 -3.49 8.05 -10.57
C GLY A 60 -3.56 8.34 -9.06
N PHE A 61 -4.73 8.13 -8.46
CA PHE A 61 -4.92 8.28 -7.02
C PHE A 61 -4.11 7.25 -6.22
N LEU A 62 -4.06 6.00 -6.68
CA LEU A 62 -3.27 4.94 -6.05
C LEU A 62 -1.79 5.32 -6.02
N LEU A 63 -1.23 5.79 -7.13
CA LEU A 63 0.16 6.23 -7.19
C LEU A 63 0.43 7.40 -6.23
N LEU A 64 -0.46 8.39 -6.16
CA LEU A 64 -0.36 9.49 -5.19
C LEU A 64 -0.35 9.00 -3.73
N SER A 65 -1.26 8.09 -3.38
CA SER A 65 -1.31 7.49 -2.04
C SER A 65 -0.03 6.68 -1.74
N LEU A 66 0.49 5.96 -2.73
CA LEU A 66 1.71 5.16 -2.60
C LEU A 66 2.96 6.02 -2.43
N ALA A 67 3.02 7.22 -3.02
CA ALA A 67 4.18 8.12 -2.90
C ALA A 67 4.58 8.37 -1.42
N THR A 68 3.60 8.63 -0.55
CA THR A 68 3.84 8.82 0.89
C THR A 68 4.35 7.54 1.57
N ASN A 69 3.85 6.38 1.15
CA ASN A 69 4.25 5.08 1.70
C ASN A 69 5.64 4.64 1.19
N LEU A 70 6.03 5.06 -0.02
CA LEU A 70 7.37 4.87 -0.58
C LEU A 70 8.40 5.73 0.16
N LEU A 71 8.07 6.96 0.56
CA LEU A 71 8.91 7.77 1.46
C LEU A 71 9.16 7.06 2.80
N ARG A 72 8.16 6.30 3.27
CA ARG A 72 8.25 5.44 4.46
C ARG A 72 8.92 4.08 4.18
N ARG A 73 9.48 3.87 2.98
CA ARG A 73 10.21 2.66 2.58
C ARG A 73 9.38 1.37 2.71
N LYS A 74 8.05 1.45 2.59
CA LYS A 74 7.15 0.30 2.77
C LYS A 74 7.30 -0.69 1.62
N ARG A 75 7.59 -1.96 1.94
CA ARG A 75 7.80 -3.03 0.95
C ARG A 75 6.54 -3.33 0.12
N LEU A 76 5.36 -3.30 0.75
CA LEU A 76 4.10 -3.50 0.04
C LEU A 76 3.82 -2.36 -0.95
N ALA A 77 4.06 -1.11 -0.52
CA ALA A 77 3.88 0.06 -1.38
C ALA A 77 4.81 0.02 -2.60
N TRP A 78 6.06 -0.39 -2.39
CA TRP A 78 7.02 -0.64 -3.47
C TRP A 78 6.51 -1.67 -4.47
N ALA A 79 6.01 -2.81 -4.00
CA ALA A 79 5.51 -3.86 -4.88
C ALA A 79 4.30 -3.39 -5.71
N ILE A 80 3.33 -2.72 -5.07
CA ILE A 80 2.14 -2.20 -5.76
C ILE A 80 2.54 -1.11 -6.77
N ALA A 81 3.40 -0.16 -6.38
CA ALA A 81 3.85 0.90 -7.27
C ALA A 81 4.62 0.34 -8.48
N LEU A 82 5.47 -0.67 -8.28
CA LEU A 82 6.20 -1.32 -9.36
C LEU A 82 5.24 -1.99 -10.36
N VAL A 83 4.22 -2.70 -9.86
CA VAL A 83 3.21 -3.34 -10.72
C VAL A 83 2.40 -2.30 -11.49
N LEU A 84 1.88 -1.28 -10.81
CA LEU A 84 1.09 -0.21 -11.45
C LEU A 84 1.90 0.55 -12.50
N ALA A 85 3.14 0.94 -12.17
CA ALA A 85 4.02 1.62 -13.11
C ALA A 85 4.38 0.73 -14.30
N SER A 86 4.60 -0.57 -14.10
CA SER A 86 4.86 -1.52 -15.19
C SER A 86 3.66 -1.67 -16.12
N ILE A 87 2.45 -1.80 -15.57
CA ILE A 87 1.20 -1.85 -16.35
C ILE A 87 1.01 -0.56 -17.13
N SER A 88 1.27 0.60 -16.51
CA SER A 88 1.22 1.91 -17.16
C SER A 88 2.21 1.99 -18.32
N THR A 89 3.49 1.62 -18.11
CA THR A 89 4.51 1.57 -19.16
C THR A 89 4.07 0.71 -20.35
N LEU A 90 3.61 -0.51 -20.10
CA LEU A 90 3.12 -1.41 -21.17
C LEU A 90 1.91 -0.79 -21.90
N SER A 91 1.00 -0.15 -21.17
CA SER A 91 -0.19 0.48 -21.75
C SER A 91 0.15 1.65 -22.66
N HIS A 92 1.08 2.53 -22.27
CA HIS A 92 1.52 3.66 -23.10
C HIS A 92 2.32 3.20 -24.32
N LEU A 93 3.15 2.16 -24.18
CA LEU A 93 3.91 1.58 -25.30
C LEU A 93 3.00 0.94 -26.35
N ILE A 94 1.99 0.16 -25.93
CA ILE A 94 1.03 -0.47 -26.84
C ILE A 94 0.18 0.58 -27.56
N LYS A 95 -0.22 1.65 -26.85
CA LYS A 95 -0.99 2.75 -27.43
C LYS A 95 -0.15 3.62 -28.37
N GLY A 96 1.18 3.65 -28.21
CA GLY A 96 2.13 4.30 -29.12
C GLY A 96 2.05 5.84 -29.19
N LEU A 97 1.33 6.48 -28.27
CA LEU A 97 0.89 7.89 -28.43
C LEU A 97 1.36 8.85 -27.33
N ASP A 98 1.95 8.33 -26.25
CA ASP A 98 2.25 9.04 -25.01
C ASP A 98 3.72 8.84 -24.62
N TYR A 99 4.62 9.47 -25.38
CA TYR A 99 6.07 9.32 -25.19
C TYR A 99 6.55 9.88 -23.84
N GLU A 100 5.90 10.94 -23.35
CA GLU A 100 6.24 11.59 -22.08
C GLU A 100 5.88 10.67 -20.89
N GLU A 101 4.67 10.12 -20.88
CA GLU A 101 4.18 9.20 -19.86
C GLU A 101 4.97 7.89 -19.86
N SER A 102 5.25 7.34 -21.05
CA SER A 102 6.03 6.10 -21.19
C SER A 102 7.47 6.28 -20.67
N LEU A 103 8.11 7.42 -20.96
CA LEU A 103 9.45 7.71 -20.46
C LEU A 103 9.45 7.83 -18.93
N LEU A 104 8.50 8.59 -18.37
CA LEU A 104 8.41 8.80 -16.92
C LEU A 104 8.12 7.49 -16.17
N SER A 105 7.15 6.70 -16.64
CA SER A 105 6.81 5.41 -16.04
C SER A 105 7.96 4.41 -16.15
N THR A 106 8.72 4.42 -17.25
CA THR A 106 9.92 3.58 -17.43
C THR A 106 11.04 3.96 -16.47
N ILE A 107 11.33 5.26 -16.32
CA ILE A 107 12.31 5.77 -15.35
C ILE A 107 11.90 5.36 -13.93
N LEU A 108 10.62 5.51 -13.58
CA LEU A 108 10.11 5.13 -12.27
C LEU A 108 10.28 3.62 -12.00
N VAL A 109 9.94 2.75 -12.98
CA VAL A 109 10.15 1.30 -12.87
C VAL A 109 11.62 0.97 -12.65
N ALA A 110 12.53 1.59 -13.42
CA ALA A 110 13.96 1.37 -13.30
C ALA A 110 14.48 1.76 -11.90
N LEU A 111 14.05 2.91 -11.37
CA LEU A 111 14.43 3.36 -10.03
C LEU A 111 13.86 2.48 -8.93
N LEU A 112 12.56 2.13 -9.00
CA LEU A 112 11.92 1.20 -8.05
C LEU A 112 12.66 -0.14 -8.03
N TRP A 113 13.03 -0.67 -9.19
CA TRP A 113 13.77 -1.92 -9.28
C TRP A 113 15.20 -1.81 -8.73
N GLY A 114 15.93 -0.75 -9.11
CA GLY A 114 17.31 -0.53 -8.68
C GLY A 114 17.45 -0.30 -7.18
N LEU A 115 16.50 0.41 -6.57
CA LEU A 115 16.46 0.72 -5.14
C LEU A 115 15.60 -0.26 -4.33
N ARG A 116 15.24 -1.44 -4.88
CA ARG A 116 14.39 -2.43 -4.21
C ARG A 116 14.86 -2.84 -2.80
N ARG A 117 16.18 -2.79 -2.55
CA ARG A 117 16.78 -3.17 -1.25
C ARG A 117 16.57 -2.10 -0.17
N GLU A 118 16.22 -0.88 -0.53
CA GLU A 118 15.95 0.22 0.42
C GLU A 118 14.55 0.13 1.03
N PHE A 119 13.63 -0.64 0.43
CA PHE A 119 12.25 -0.81 0.88
C PHE A 119 12.11 -1.98 1.85
N THR A 120 12.56 -1.78 3.08
CA THR A 120 12.57 -2.83 4.13
C THR A 120 11.38 -2.75 5.08
N ALA A 121 10.71 -1.60 5.18
CA ALA A 121 9.67 -1.39 6.18
C ALA A 121 8.43 -2.24 5.88
N ARG A 122 7.98 -2.97 6.89
CA ARG A 122 6.80 -3.83 6.82
C ARG A 122 5.54 -2.98 6.99
N SER A 123 4.47 -3.40 6.34
CA SER A 123 3.13 -2.85 6.59
C SER A 123 2.52 -3.61 7.77
N ASP A 124 1.71 -2.92 8.57
CA ASP A 124 1.17 -3.54 9.78
C ASP A 124 0.15 -4.63 9.44
N ARG A 125 0.25 -5.79 10.09
CA ARG A 125 -0.55 -6.98 9.74
C ARG A 125 -2.05 -6.76 9.96
N PRO A 126 -2.50 -6.19 11.11
CA PRO A 126 -3.88 -5.77 11.30
C PRO A 126 -4.39 -4.80 10.23
N SER A 127 -3.64 -3.76 9.86
CA SER A 127 -4.03 -2.83 8.80
C SER A 127 -4.29 -3.54 7.47
N VAL A 128 -3.37 -4.43 7.09
CA VAL A 128 -3.47 -5.20 5.85
C VAL A 128 -4.67 -6.14 5.91
N ALA A 129 -4.85 -6.86 7.01
CA ALA A 129 -5.99 -7.75 7.18
C ALA A 129 -7.33 -7.00 7.13
N GLN A 130 -7.42 -5.82 7.74
CA GLN A 130 -8.62 -4.98 7.70
C GLN A 130 -8.90 -4.48 6.29
N GLY A 131 -7.88 -3.97 5.58
CA GLY A 131 -8.00 -3.55 4.18
C GLY A 131 -8.46 -4.69 3.27
N VAL A 132 -7.89 -5.89 3.44
CA VAL A 132 -8.29 -7.10 2.69
C VAL A 132 -9.73 -7.52 3.01
N ARG A 133 -10.14 -7.51 4.29
CA ARG A 133 -11.53 -7.83 4.68
C ARG A 133 -12.52 -6.86 4.05
N VAL A 134 -12.20 -5.57 4.06
CA VAL A 134 -13.07 -4.56 3.44
C VAL A 134 -13.14 -4.76 1.93
N LEU A 135 -12.01 -5.05 1.27
CA LEU A 135 -11.99 -5.33 -0.16
C LEU A 135 -12.83 -6.56 -0.52
N ILE A 136 -12.70 -7.66 0.23
CA ILE A 136 -13.50 -8.87 0.04
C ILE A 136 -14.98 -8.59 0.28
N GLY A 137 -15.33 -7.94 1.39
CA GLY A 137 -16.73 -7.62 1.73
C GLY A 137 -17.40 -6.75 0.67
N ALA A 138 -16.68 -5.75 0.18
CA ALA A 138 -17.19 -4.88 -0.87
C ALA A 138 -17.21 -5.53 -2.26
N LEU A 139 -16.27 -6.43 -2.58
CA LEU A 139 -16.35 -7.26 -3.78
C LEU A 139 -17.59 -8.14 -3.74
N LEU A 140 -17.82 -8.85 -2.63
CA LEU A 140 -19.01 -9.69 -2.45
C LEU A 140 -20.31 -8.88 -2.52
N PHE A 141 -20.35 -7.71 -1.86
CA PHE A 141 -21.48 -6.80 -1.95
C PHE A 141 -21.71 -6.33 -3.38
N THR A 142 -20.66 -5.90 -4.09
CA THR A 142 -20.79 -5.43 -5.48
C THR A 142 -21.20 -6.57 -6.42
N LEU A 143 -20.72 -7.80 -6.19
CA LEU A 143 -21.15 -8.98 -6.93
C LEU A 143 -22.62 -9.28 -6.69
N ALA A 144 -23.07 -9.27 -5.44
CA ALA A 144 -24.47 -9.48 -5.11
C ALA A 144 -25.35 -8.38 -5.70
N TYR A 145 -25.01 -7.12 -5.47
CA TYR A 145 -25.73 -5.94 -5.97
C TYR A 145 -25.77 -5.88 -7.50
N GLY A 146 -24.61 -6.02 -8.15
CA GLY A 146 -24.48 -5.98 -9.61
C GLY A 146 -25.20 -7.13 -10.29
N THR A 147 -24.99 -8.36 -9.80
CA THR A 147 -25.65 -9.55 -10.35
C THR A 147 -27.17 -9.50 -10.12
N ALA A 148 -27.62 -9.21 -8.90
CA ALA A 148 -29.06 -9.10 -8.61
C ALA A 148 -29.70 -7.96 -9.39
N GLY A 149 -29.04 -6.80 -9.49
CA GLY A 149 -29.56 -5.68 -10.25
C GLY A 149 -29.64 -5.94 -11.75
N PHE A 150 -28.72 -6.73 -12.33
CA PHE A 150 -28.88 -7.21 -13.71
C PHE A 150 -30.16 -8.05 -13.86
N PHE A 151 -30.40 -9.05 -13.02
CA PHE A 151 -31.62 -9.87 -13.09
C PHE A 151 -32.91 -9.08 -12.81
N LEU A 152 -32.89 -8.15 -11.86
CA LEU A 152 -34.05 -7.28 -11.58
C LEU A 152 -34.36 -6.32 -12.72
N MET A 153 -33.36 -6.00 -13.55
CA MET A 153 -33.47 -5.10 -14.70
C MET A 153 -33.41 -5.82 -16.04
N GLU A 154 -33.65 -7.13 -16.09
CA GLU A 154 -33.55 -7.94 -17.31
C GLU A 154 -34.37 -7.34 -18.48
N GLN A 155 -35.56 -6.80 -18.21
CA GLN A 155 -36.42 -6.12 -19.20
C GLN A 155 -35.83 -4.80 -19.76
N GLN A 156 -34.79 -4.25 -19.14
CA GLN A 156 -34.12 -3.01 -19.55
C GLN A 156 -32.83 -3.26 -20.34
N TYR A 157 -32.48 -4.51 -20.63
CA TYR A 157 -31.34 -4.89 -21.46
C TYR A 157 -31.83 -5.62 -22.72
N GLN A 158 -31.19 -5.40 -23.87
CA GLN A 158 -31.65 -5.90 -25.18
C GLN A 158 -31.33 -7.39 -25.43
N THR A 159 -30.69 -8.09 -24.49
CA THR A 159 -30.20 -9.45 -24.70
C THR A 159 -30.45 -10.29 -23.46
N ASP A 160 -30.92 -11.51 -23.65
CA ASP A 160 -30.97 -12.50 -22.56
C ASP A 160 -29.53 -12.80 -22.11
N PHE A 161 -29.30 -12.80 -20.80
CA PHE A 161 -27.98 -13.10 -20.23
C PHE A 161 -28.08 -14.14 -19.12
N THR A 162 -27.03 -14.95 -19.02
CA THR A 162 -26.91 -16.00 -18.00
C THR A 162 -26.31 -15.45 -16.69
N LEU A 163 -26.52 -16.17 -15.58
CA LEU A 163 -25.93 -15.84 -14.27
C LEU A 163 -24.41 -15.66 -14.36
N THR A 164 -23.74 -16.54 -15.11
CA THR A 164 -22.29 -16.48 -15.33
C THR A 164 -21.87 -15.21 -16.07
N GLN A 165 -22.66 -14.74 -17.04
CA GLN A 165 -22.40 -13.50 -17.76
C GLN A 165 -22.62 -12.27 -16.87
N ALA A 166 -23.67 -12.26 -16.04
CA ALA A 166 -23.92 -11.18 -15.08
C ALA A 166 -22.79 -11.07 -14.03
N ILE A 167 -22.31 -12.21 -13.52
CA ILE A 167 -21.17 -12.25 -12.59
C ILE A 167 -19.90 -11.76 -13.28
N ARG A 168 -19.59 -12.27 -14.48
CA ARG A 168 -18.39 -11.85 -15.24
C ARG A 168 -18.42 -10.37 -15.58
N GLN A 169 -19.59 -9.84 -15.93
CA GLN A 169 -19.79 -8.43 -16.23
C GLN A 169 -19.61 -7.58 -14.96
N THR A 170 -20.18 -8.00 -13.85
CA THR A 170 -20.03 -7.31 -12.56
C THR A 170 -18.57 -7.27 -12.10
N LEU A 171 -17.83 -8.38 -12.27
CA LEU A 171 -16.38 -8.43 -12.02
C LEU A 171 -15.63 -7.48 -12.96
N ALA A 172 -15.92 -7.48 -14.25
CA ALA A 172 -15.29 -6.60 -15.21
C ALA A 172 -15.52 -5.12 -14.87
N MET A 173 -16.74 -4.76 -14.45
CA MET A 173 -17.08 -3.40 -14.02
C MET A 173 -16.36 -3.02 -12.71
N PHE A 174 -16.32 -3.91 -11.72
CA PHE A 174 -15.61 -3.68 -10.46
C PHE A 174 -14.12 -3.39 -10.67
N PHE A 175 -13.47 -4.13 -11.58
CA PHE A 175 -12.07 -3.91 -11.94
C PHE A 175 -11.87 -2.86 -13.05
N THR A 176 -12.93 -2.15 -13.48
CA THR A 176 -12.89 -1.15 -14.55
C THR A 176 -12.36 -1.67 -15.90
N LEU A 177 -12.46 -2.99 -16.12
CA LEU A 177 -12.02 -3.70 -17.33
C LEU A 177 -13.15 -3.90 -18.35
N ASP A 178 -14.28 -3.19 -18.20
CA ASP A 178 -15.45 -3.35 -19.07
C ASP A 178 -15.16 -2.92 -20.52
N ARG A 179 -15.01 -3.92 -21.38
CA ARG A 179 -14.87 -3.78 -22.83
C ARG A 179 -16.12 -4.36 -23.50
N GLY A 180 -17.18 -3.57 -23.55
CA GLY A 180 -18.35 -3.83 -24.43
C GLY A 180 -19.32 -4.89 -23.92
N GLY A 181 -19.55 -4.98 -22.60
CA GLY A 181 -20.57 -5.85 -22.02
C GLY A 181 -22.00 -5.30 -22.10
N LEU A 182 -22.85 -5.66 -21.14
CA LEU A 182 -24.26 -5.26 -21.06
C LEU A 182 -24.40 -3.73 -21.09
N VAL A 183 -24.77 -3.17 -22.24
CA VAL A 183 -24.94 -1.72 -22.42
C VAL A 183 -26.33 -1.31 -21.92
N PRO A 184 -26.43 -0.46 -20.89
CA PRO A 184 -27.72 0.01 -20.43
C PRO A 184 -28.35 0.97 -21.45
N VAL A 185 -29.57 0.66 -21.89
CA VAL A 185 -30.32 1.49 -22.86
C VAL A 185 -31.19 2.55 -22.18
N THR A 186 -31.56 2.34 -20.91
CA THR A 186 -32.43 3.25 -20.15
C THR A 186 -31.61 4.22 -19.27
N PRO A 187 -32.15 5.42 -18.93
CA PRO A 187 -31.51 6.32 -17.97
C PRO A 187 -31.26 5.66 -16.61
N PHE A 188 -32.18 4.78 -16.19
CA PHE A 188 -32.08 4.04 -14.94
C PHE A 188 -31.00 2.95 -14.98
N GLY A 189 -30.88 2.20 -16.08
CA GLY A 189 -29.78 1.25 -16.28
C GLY A 189 -28.41 1.94 -16.33
N GLN A 190 -28.35 3.16 -16.91
CA GLN A 190 -27.11 3.96 -16.91
C GLN A 190 -26.75 4.42 -15.49
N PHE A 191 -27.74 4.83 -14.70
CA PHE A 191 -27.53 5.15 -13.28
C PHE A 191 -27.05 3.93 -12.49
N PHE A 192 -27.68 2.77 -12.69
CA PHE A 192 -27.28 1.51 -12.05
C PHE A 192 -25.83 1.13 -12.39
N ALA A 193 -25.46 1.14 -13.68
CA ALA A 193 -24.09 0.87 -14.10
C ALA A 193 -23.08 1.85 -13.46
N ARG A 194 -23.39 3.17 -13.46
CA ARG A 194 -22.56 4.18 -12.77
C ARG A 194 -22.42 3.92 -11.27
N SER A 195 -23.48 3.45 -10.60
CA SER A 195 -23.42 3.14 -9.18
C SER A 195 -22.44 2.00 -8.87
N ILE A 196 -22.37 0.96 -9.73
CA ILE A 196 -21.41 -0.14 -9.60
C ILE A 196 -19.97 0.40 -9.69
N TYR A 197 -19.70 1.26 -10.67
CA TYR A 197 -18.40 1.91 -10.82
C TYR A 197 -18.02 2.77 -9.61
N ILE A 198 -18.95 3.56 -9.07
CA ILE A 198 -18.71 4.41 -7.89
C ILE A 198 -18.41 3.56 -6.65
N VAL A 199 -19.18 2.49 -6.43
CA VAL A 199 -18.98 1.57 -5.30
C VAL A 199 -17.62 0.88 -5.42
N GLY A 200 -17.28 0.36 -6.61
CA GLY A 200 -16.00 -0.29 -6.88
C GLY A 200 -14.82 0.66 -6.67
N ALA A 201 -14.88 1.86 -7.24
CA ALA A 201 -13.84 2.88 -7.07
C ALA A 201 -13.68 3.29 -5.60
N SER A 202 -14.76 3.66 -4.92
CA SER A 202 -14.73 4.11 -3.52
C SER A 202 -14.16 3.05 -2.59
N THR A 203 -14.54 1.78 -2.82
CA THR A 203 -14.01 0.63 -2.09
C THR A 203 -12.52 0.48 -2.29
N LEU A 204 -12.07 0.51 -3.54
CA LEU A 204 -10.66 0.27 -3.87
C LEU A 204 -9.77 1.39 -3.31
N LEU A 205 -10.26 2.63 -3.35
CA LEU A 205 -9.62 3.78 -2.70
C LEU A 205 -9.53 3.61 -1.18
N TYR A 206 -10.63 3.20 -0.53
CA TYR A 206 -10.66 2.98 0.92
C TYR A 206 -9.75 1.82 1.36
N ALA A 207 -9.76 0.71 0.62
CA ALA A 207 -8.86 -0.41 0.87
C ALA A 207 -7.38 0.01 0.77
N MET A 208 -7.02 0.82 -0.24
CA MET A 208 -5.67 1.35 -0.37
C MET A 208 -5.30 2.32 0.76
N PHE A 209 -6.23 3.17 1.19
CA PHE A 209 -6.02 4.05 2.34
C PHE A 209 -5.73 3.25 3.61
N MET A 210 -6.44 2.14 3.84
CA MET A 210 -6.18 1.25 4.98
C MET A 210 -4.81 0.58 4.92
N LEU A 211 -4.34 0.18 3.73
CA LEU A 211 -3.00 -0.39 3.56
C LEU A 211 -1.89 0.60 3.96
N GLY A 212 -2.13 1.91 3.82
CA GLY A 212 -1.21 2.96 4.21
C GLY A 212 -1.31 3.40 5.69
N ARG A 213 -2.32 2.94 6.42
CA ARG A 213 -2.54 3.34 7.81
C ARG A 213 -1.57 2.59 8.73
N PRO A 214 -0.77 3.28 9.56
CA PRO A 214 -0.03 2.63 10.62
C PRO A 214 -1.05 2.20 11.69
N VAL A 215 -1.43 0.93 11.73
CA VAL A 215 -2.08 0.39 12.92
C VAL A 215 -0.98 0.11 13.94
N LEU A 216 -1.28 0.55 15.16
CA LEU A 216 -0.34 0.80 16.24
C LEU A 216 -0.71 -0.04 17.45
N LEU A 217 -1.13 -1.27 17.19
CA LEU A 217 -1.31 -2.28 18.21
C LEU A 217 -0.28 -3.37 17.97
N ARG A 218 0.85 -3.25 18.67
CA ARG A 218 1.56 -4.45 19.07
C ARG A 218 0.94 -4.88 20.39
N ASP A 219 0.45 -6.11 20.42
CA ASP A 219 -0.05 -6.68 21.66
C ASP A 219 1.08 -6.71 22.70
N PRO A 220 0.75 -6.58 24.00
CA PRO A 220 1.72 -6.70 25.08
C PRO A 220 2.57 -7.98 24.94
N ALA A 221 3.78 -7.95 25.50
CA ALA A 221 4.70 -9.09 25.44
C ALA A 221 4.03 -10.38 25.94
N SER A 222 4.35 -11.50 25.29
CA SER A 222 3.84 -12.80 25.73
C SER A 222 4.39 -13.16 27.12
N PRO A 223 3.72 -14.06 27.87
CA PRO A 223 4.23 -14.53 29.16
C PRO A 223 5.65 -15.10 29.06
N GLU A 224 5.96 -15.81 27.99
CA GLU A 224 7.29 -16.39 27.72
C GLU A 224 8.34 -15.30 27.47
N GLU A 225 8.01 -14.28 26.66
CA GLU A 225 8.90 -13.14 26.42
C GLU A 225 9.17 -12.38 27.71
N ARG A 226 8.16 -12.19 28.55
CA ARG A 226 8.29 -11.52 29.84
C ARG A 226 9.15 -12.32 30.82
N GLN A 227 8.98 -13.64 30.87
CA GLN A 227 9.81 -14.52 31.70
C GLN A 227 11.28 -14.46 31.28
N LYS A 228 11.54 -14.47 29.97
CA LYS A 228 12.90 -14.32 29.44
C LYS A 228 13.51 -12.96 29.76
N ALA A 229 12.74 -11.88 29.59
CA ALA A 229 13.18 -10.54 29.96
C ALA A 229 13.51 -10.45 31.46
N GLN A 230 12.66 -11.04 32.30
CA GLN A 230 12.87 -11.12 33.75
C GLN A 230 14.20 -11.82 34.09
N ALA A 231 14.51 -12.95 33.47
CA ALA A 231 15.77 -13.67 33.71
C ALA A 231 17.01 -12.83 33.35
N ILE A 232 16.94 -12.04 32.27
CA ILE A 232 18.05 -11.14 31.86
C ILE A 232 18.16 -9.97 32.84
N VAL A 233 17.03 -9.38 33.23
CA VAL A 233 16.97 -8.24 34.15
C VAL A 233 17.45 -8.62 35.55
N GLU A 234 17.08 -9.80 36.06
CA GLU A 234 17.56 -10.30 37.35
C GLU A 234 19.08 -10.54 37.36
N LYS A 235 19.65 -10.91 36.20
CA LYS A 235 21.08 -11.22 36.08
C LYS A 235 21.95 -9.98 35.81
N TYR A 236 21.46 -9.03 35.02
CA TYR A 236 22.26 -7.90 34.52
C TYR A 236 21.68 -6.51 34.85
N GLY A 237 20.53 -6.43 35.53
CA GLY A 237 19.89 -5.18 35.88
C GLY A 237 20.70 -4.40 36.93
N ALA A 238 21.22 -3.24 36.54
CA ALA A 238 22.09 -2.42 37.39
C ALA A 238 21.44 -1.12 37.91
N SER A 239 20.23 -0.78 37.46
CA SER A 239 19.54 0.48 37.81
C SER A 239 18.14 0.22 38.38
N SER A 240 17.60 1.19 39.13
CA SER A 240 16.21 1.15 39.61
C SER A 240 15.19 1.12 38.46
N LEU A 241 15.56 1.61 37.27
CA LEU A 241 14.75 1.53 36.05
C LEU A 241 14.60 0.10 35.53
N ALA A 242 15.53 -0.80 35.86
CA ALA A 242 15.51 -2.19 35.39
C ALA A 242 14.20 -2.89 35.80
N TYR A 243 13.68 -2.66 37.00
CA TYR A 243 12.39 -3.22 37.42
C TYR A 243 11.21 -2.68 36.58
N LEU A 244 11.24 -1.41 36.19
CA LEU A 244 10.19 -0.78 35.37
C LEU A 244 10.13 -1.34 33.94
N THR A 245 11.21 -1.99 33.49
CA THR A 245 11.21 -2.70 32.20
C THR A 245 10.31 -3.92 32.21
N LEU A 246 9.98 -4.47 33.39
CA LEU A 246 9.17 -5.68 33.54
C LEU A 246 7.66 -5.42 33.68
N LEU A 247 7.21 -4.17 33.54
CA LEU A 247 5.80 -3.80 33.65
C LEU A 247 4.95 -4.44 32.53
N PRO A 248 3.64 -4.68 32.76
CA PRO A 248 2.77 -5.36 31.78
C PRO A 248 2.57 -4.62 30.46
N ASP A 249 2.83 -3.31 30.43
CA ASP A 249 2.70 -2.46 29.24
C ASP A 249 3.92 -2.53 28.31
N LYS A 250 5.01 -3.20 28.73
CA LYS A 250 6.26 -3.26 27.98
C LYS A 250 6.25 -4.34 26.91
N SER A 251 6.79 -3.97 25.75
CA SER A 251 7.24 -4.90 24.72
C SER A 251 8.75 -5.05 24.80
N TYR A 252 9.27 -6.19 24.36
CA TYR A 252 10.70 -6.49 24.43
C TYR A 252 11.30 -6.67 23.03
N TYR A 253 12.51 -6.15 22.88
CA TYR A 253 13.42 -6.53 21.80
C TYR A 253 14.60 -7.28 22.42
N PHE A 254 14.91 -8.45 21.91
CA PHE A 254 16.07 -9.23 22.33
C PHE A 254 17.18 -9.10 21.28
N SER A 255 18.42 -8.98 21.75
CA SER A 255 19.59 -8.96 20.86
C SER A 255 19.73 -10.29 20.09
N PRO A 256 20.48 -10.32 18.97
CA PRO A 256 20.73 -11.56 18.23
C PRO A 256 21.39 -12.67 19.06
N SER A 257 22.24 -12.31 20.02
CA SER A 257 22.84 -13.25 20.99
C SER A 257 21.82 -13.77 22.02
N GLN A 258 20.64 -13.15 22.09
CA GLN A 258 19.58 -13.37 23.07
C GLN A 258 19.97 -13.11 24.52
N GLN A 259 21.09 -12.42 24.76
CA GLN A 259 21.61 -12.12 26.09
C GLN A 259 21.28 -10.71 26.59
N SER A 260 20.85 -9.81 25.69
CA SER A 260 20.39 -8.47 26.06
C SER A 260 18.93 -8.25 25.72
N VAL A 261 18.29 -7.37 26.48
CA VAL A 261 16.91 -6.95 26.29
C VAL A 261 16.80 -5.42 26.28
N ILE A 262 15.97 -4.91 25.38
CA ILE A 262 15.52 -3.52 25.35
C ILE A 262 14.01 -3.53 25.52
N ALA A 263 13.53 -3.01 26.64
CA ALA A 263 12.10 -2.83 26.88
C ALA A 263 11.64 -1.50 26.29
N TYR A 264 10.57 -1.53 25.51
CA TYR A 264 10.05 -0.36 24.81
C TYR A 264 8.52 -0.32 24.80
N VAL A 265 7.98 0.85 24.53
CA VAL A 265 6.55 1.07 24.25
C VAL A 265 6.40 1.67 22.85
N PRO A 266 5.64 1.03 21.94
CA PRO A 266 5.32 1.63 20.66
C PRO A 266 4.24 2.72 20.85
N LYS A 267 4.54 3.96 20.44
CA LYS A 267 3.59 5.08 20.46
C LYS A 267 3.75 5.93 19.21
N GLY A 268 2.68 6.06 18.42
CA GLY A 268 2.74 6.77 17.14
C GLY A 268 3.79 6.12 16.22
N ARG A 269 4.77 6.89 15.74
CA ARG A 269 5.90 6.33 14.99
C ARG A 269 7.13 6.13 15.86
N GLY A 270 7.04 6.23 17.18
CA GLY A 270 8.15 6.03 18.09
C GLY A 270 8.12 4.65 18.74
N ALA A 271 9.27 4.02 18.85
CA ALA A 271 9.50 2.93 19.80
C ALA A 271 10.36 3.51 20.92
N VAL A 272 9.71 3.82 22.05
CA VAL A 272 10.37 4.49 23.18
C VAL A 272 10.90 3.43 24.13
N ALA A 273 12.22 3.22 24.09
CA ALA A 273 12.97 2.37 25.00
C ALA A 273 13.17 3.07 26.35
N LEU A 274 13.07 2.31 27.43
CA LEU A 274 13.31 2.79 28.79
C LEU A 274 14.73 2.40 29.24
N GLY A 275 15.61 3.38 29.35
CA GLY A 275 17.01 3.21 29.71
C GLY A 275 17.87 2.56 28.62
N ASP A 276 19.06 2.13 29.03
CA ASP A 276 20.02 1.41 28.20
C ASP A 276 19.64 -0.08 28.03
N PRO A 277 20.17 -0.77 26.99
CA PRO A 277 20.01 -2.21 26.88
C PRO A 277 20.53 -2.93 28.13
N ILE A 278 19.71 -3.85 28.66
CA ILE A 278 20.07 -4.65 29.84
C ILE A 278 20.64 -5.98 29.35
N GLY A 279 21.91 -6.24 29.68
CA GLY A 279 22.64 -7.44 29.27
C GLY A 279 24.16 -7.29 29.46
N PRO A 280 24.97 -8.25 28.96
CA PRO A 280 26.42 -8.16 28.99
C PRO A 280 26.96 -6.92 28.25
N GLU A 281 28.03 -6.31 28.75
CA GLU A 281 28.60 -5.09 28.14
C GLU A 281 29.00 -5.27 26.67
N PHE A 282 29.54 -6.43 26.31
CA PHE A 282 29.96 -6.70 24.93
C PHE A 282 28.80 -6.74 23.92
N ASP A 283 27.56 -6.96 24.38
CA ASP A 283 26.38 -7.12 23.53
C ASP A 283 25.56 -5.82 23.42
N ARG A 284 25.88 -4.78 24.22
CA ARG A 284 25.11 -3.53 24.32
C ARG A 284 25.01 -2.80 22.98
N LEU A 285 26.13 -2.63 22.27
CA LEU A 285 26.17 -1.95 20.97
C LEU A 285 25.38 -2.71 19.90
N ASP A 286 25.49 -4.03 19.89
CA ASP A 286 24.75 -4.89 18.96
C ASP A 286 23.25 -4.88 19.25
N ALA A 287 22.86 -4.81 20.53
CA ALA A 287 21.47 -4.64 20.94
C ALA A 287 20.90 -3.30 20.46
N ILE A 288 21.64 -2.19 20.59
CA ILE A 288 21.21 -0.87 20.09
C ILE A 288 21.07 -0.88 18.57
N ALA A 289 22.11 -1.33 17.85
CA ALA A 289 22.09 -1.40 16.39
C ALA A 289 21.01 -2.36 15.87
N GLY A 290 20.78 -3.46 16.59
CA GLY A 290 19.70 -4.40 16.35
C GLY A 290 18.32 -3.78 16.54
N PHE A 291 18.12 -3.05 17.63
CA PHE A 291 16.87 -2.35 17.91
C PHE A 291 16.58 -1.24 16.92
N GLN A 292 17.59 -0.49 16.49
CA GLN A 292 17.46 0.51 15.43
C GLN A 292 16.99 -0.13 14.11
N ARG A 293 17.60 -1.26 13.71
CA ARG A 293 17.16 -2.03 12.52
C ARG A 293 15.74 -2.55 12.68
N PHE A 294 15.42 -3.10 13.84
CA PHE A 294 14.07 -3.55 14.17
C PHE A 294 13.05 -2.41 14.07
N CYS A 295 13.35 -1.21 14.57
CA CYS A 295 12.49 -0.04 14.44
C CYS A 295 12.32 0.36 12.97
N GLN A 296 13.41 0.40 12.19
CA GLN A 296 13.36 0.72 10.76
C GLN A 296 12.49 -0.27 9.97
N GLU A 297 12.60 -1.58 10.24
CA GLU A 297 11.76 -2.61 9.63
C GLU A 297 10.28 -2.47 9.97
N ASN A 298 9.94 -1.81 11.09
CA ASN A 298 8.56 -1.57 11.51
C ASN A 298 8.06 -0.14 11.20
N ASP A 299 8.84 0.69 10.49
CA ASP A 299 8.54 2.12 10.24
C ASP A 299 8.43 2.95 11.54
N TRP A 300 9.30 2.63 12.50
CA TRP A 300 9.43 3.32 13.78
C TRP A 300 10.76 4.09 13.89
N TYR A 301 10.71 5.19 14.62
CA TYR A 301 11.83 5.95 15.10
C TYR A 301 12.23 5.40 16.47
N PRO A 302 13.46 4.91 16.65
CA PRO A 302 13.96 4.52 17.96
C PRO A 302 14.17 5.77 18.81
N ALA A 303 13.70 5.75 20.05
CA ALA A 303 13.98 6.77 21.05
C ALA A 303 14.35 6.08 22.35
N PHE A 304 15.39 6.55 23.04
CA PHE A 304 15.80 6.03 24.33
C PHE A 304 15.55 7.12 25.39
N TYR A 305 14.86 6.75 26.47
CA TYR A 305 14.49 7.67 27.55
C TYR A 305 15.24 7.29 28.83
N GLN A 306 15.90 8.27 29.46
CA GLN A 306 16.74 8.09 30.65
C GLN A 306 17.89 7.09 30.46
N THR A 307 18.69 7.28 29.40
CA THR A 307 19.97 6.57 29.22
C THR A 307 21.06 7.15 30.12
N GLN A 308 22.05 6.33 30.40
CA GLN A 308 23.30 6.77 31.01
C GLN A 308 24.14 7.58 29.99
N PRO A 309 25.08 8.41 30.47
CA PRO A 309 25.96 9.19 29.59
C PRO A 309 27.01 8.35 28.85
N GLU A 310 27.36 7.19 29.40
CA GLU A 310 28.34 6.22 28.85
C GLU A 310 27.82 5.37 27.69
#